data_AF-A0A0A1WMD2-F1
#
_entry.id   AF-A0A0A1WMD2-F1
#
_cell.length_a   1.000
_cell.length_b   1.000
_cell.length_c   1.000
_cell.angle_alpha   90.00
_cell.angle_beta   90.00
_cell.angle_gamma   90.00
#
_symmetry.space_group_name_H-M   'P 1'
#
loop_
_entity.id
_entity.type
_entity.pdbx_description
1 polymer ?
#
loop_
_entity_poly.entity_id
_entity_poly.type
_entity_poly.pdbx_seq_one_letter_code
_entity_poly.pdbx_strand_id
1 'polypeptide(L)'
;TMFTPVKIKSRLLMGLKTAHADLTIAKFILFYGPTFADSNIFNLDDYKSLLEDSNFCKTKKTVLYIHGYLEDADIESVHVIVDAYLQRDDVNLIVLDWGELANGNYMFDAVVNCKQLGSVVARHLIGMFELGLDIDKFHIVGHSLGGQMSGIIGREVYRRNGKTKKLPRLSALDPAFPLFYGTFSNHLSKHDAEFVDVMHTDAWIYGAPVSTGTADFWPNGGTTLQPGCPKRNYKPLSDNGGLF
;
A
#
# COMPACT_ATOMS: atom_id res chain seq x y z
N THR A 1 10.95 23.66 -61.20
CA THR A 1 10.60 23.78 -59.77
C THR A 1 9.78 22.56 -59.38
N MET A 2 10.44 21.50 -58.93
CA MET A 2 9.80 20.23 -58.50
C MET A 2 9.88 20.15 -56.98
N PHE A 3 8.73 20.01 -56.32
CA PHE A 3 8.63 19.72 -54.90
C PHE A 3 8.64 18.20 -54.70
N THR A 4 9.63 17.69 -53.97
CA THR A 4 9.66 16.32 -53.45
C THR A 4 9.27 16.36 -51.96
N PRO A 5 8.27 15.60 -51.51
CA PRO A 5 7.89 15.59 -50.10
C PRO A 5 8.88 14.76 -49.29
N VAL A 6 9.51 15.38 -48.29
CA VAL A 6 10.31 14.69 -47.27
C VAL A 6 9.36 13.90 -46.38
N LYS A 7 9.36 12.57 -46.51
CA LYS A 7 8.72 11.67 -45.54
C LYS A 7 9.48 11.78 -44.21
N ILE A 8 8.94 12.56 -43.28
CA ILE A 8 9.33 12.51 -41.87
C ILE A 8 8.84 11.15 -41.33
N LYS A 9 9.74 10.17 -41.24
CA LYS A 9 9.48 8.95 -40.47
C LYS A 9 9.32 9.37 -39.01
N SER A 10 8.08 9.36 -38.56
CA SER A 10 7.72 9.38 -37.14
C SER A 10 8.59 8.36 -36.39
N ARG A 11 9.46 8.85 -35.50
CA ARG A 11 10.23 8.05 -34.54
C ARG A 11 9.35 7.67 -33.34
N LEU A 12 8.12 7.23 -33.58
CA LEU A 12 7.24 6.68 -32.56
C LEU A 12 7.49 5.17 -32.47
N LEU A 13 8.59 4.81 -31.82
CA LEU A 13 8.91 3.46 -31.33
C LEU A 13 10.09 3.61 -30.37
N MET A 14 9.91 4.42 -29.33
CA MET A 14 10.71 4.24 -28.12
C MET A 14 10.16 2.98 -27.47
N GLY A 15 10.96 1.91 -27.53
CA GLY A 15 10.55 0.59 -27.10
C GLY A 15 9.99 0.60 -25.68
N LEU A 16 8.85 -0.07 -25.51
CA LEU A 16 8.49 -0.65 -24.22
C LEU A 16 9.64 -1.55 -23.79
N LYS A 17 10.55 -1.02 -22.97
CA LYS A 17 11.35 -1.89 -22.12
C LYS A 17 10.40 -2.42 -21.05
N THR A 18 9.82 -3.58 -21.32
CA THR A 18 9.21 -4.44 -20.30
C THR A 18 10.31 -5.06 -19.45
N ALA A 19 11.08 -4.24 -18.74
CA ALA A 19 11.72 -4.74 -17.54
C ALA A 19 10.61 -4.76 -16.49
N HIS A 20 10.10 -5.95 -16.17
CA HIS A 20 9.21 -6.07 -15.02
C HIS A 20 9.93 -5.50 -13.80
N ALA A 21 9.25 -4.66 -13.02
CA ALA A 21 9.84 -4.08 -11.82
C ALA A 21 10.36 -5.20 -10.91
N ASP A 22 11.57 -5.02 -10.40
CA ASP A 22 12.13 -5.97 -9.44
C ASP A 22 11.43 -5.77 -8.10
N LEU A 23 10.46 -6.63 -7.80
CA LEU A 23 9.66 -6.54 -6.58
C LEU A 23 10.48 -6.87 -5.32
N THR A 24 11.68 -7.42 -5.46
CA THR A 24 12.55 -7.81 -4.33
C THR A 24 13.16 -6.60 -3.62
N ILE A 25 13.09 -5.42 -4.23
CA ILE A 25 13.60 -4.17 -3.64
C ILE A 25 12.73 -3.66 -2.48
N ALA A 26 11.48 -4.13 -2.37
CA ALA A 26 10.64 -3.84 -1.21
C ALA A 26 11.20 -4.51 0.05
N LYS A 27 10.97 -3.90 1.21
CA LYS A 27 11.54 -4.32 2.49
C LYS A 27 10.48 -4.38 3.56
N PHE A 28 10.67 -5.29 4.50
CA PHE A 28 9.99 -5.22 5.79
C PHE A 28 10.89 -4.50 6.78
N ILE A 29 10.35 -3.48 7.44
CA ILE A 29 11.05 -2.76 8.50
C ILE A 29 10.32 -3.04 9.81
N LEU A 30 10.99 -3.73 10.73
CA LEU A 30 10.51 -3.95 12.08
C LEU A 30 10.93 -2.77 12.94
N PHE A 31 9.96 -1.99 13.41
CA PHE A 31 10.20 -0.92 14.37
C PHE A 31 10.05 -1.44 15.79
N TYR A 32 10.95 -1.00 16.67
CA TYR A 32 10.95 -1.32 18.09
C TYR A 32 11.37 -0.08 18.88
N GLY A 33 11.32 -0.13 20.21
CA GLY A 33 11.73 1.00 21.05
C GLY A 33 10.73 2.17 21.09
N PRO A 34 11.11 3.31 21.71
CA PRO A 34 10.19 4.41 22.00
C PRO A 34 9.96 5.39 20.83
N THR A 35 10.75 5.31 19.76
CA THR A 35 10.72 6.24 18.61
C THR A 35 11.05 5.51 17.32
N PHE A 36 10.72 6.08 16.16
CA PHE A 36 11.07 5.54 14.84
C PHE A 36 12.59 5.34 14.59
N ALA A 37 13.48 5.83 15.47
CA ALA A 37 14.93 5.67 15.30
C ALA A 37 15.41 4.21 15.44
N ASP A 38 14.64 3.38 16.14
CA ASP A 38 15.00 2.01 16.46
C ASP A 38 14.27 1.04 15.52
N SER A 39 15.00 0.47 14.55
CA SER A 39 14.43 -0.48 13.59
C SER A 39 15.45 -1.46 13.02
N ASN A 40 14.95 -2.62 12.58
CA ASN A 40 15.69 -3.62 11.81
C ASN A 40 15.04 -3.79 10.43
N ILE A 41 15.85 -3.83 9.39
CA ILE A 41 15.42 -3.91 7.99
C ILE A 41 15.66 -5.32 7.46
N PHE A 42 14.66 -5.89 6.82
CA PHE A 42 14.68 -7.21 6.22
C PHE A 42 14.28 -7.13 4.75
N ASN A 43 14.98 -7.88 3.90
CA ASN A 43 14.53 -8.09 2.53
C ASN A 43 13.18 -8.81 2.54
N LEU A 44 12.29 -8.48 1.60
CA LEU A 44 10.94 -9.06 1.56
C LEU A 44 10.95 -10.60 1.50
N ASP A 45 11.87 -11.18 0.73
CA ASP A 45 12.03 -12.63 0.59
C ASP A 45 12.65 -13.30 1.84
N ASP A 46 13.28 -12.52 2.72
CA ASP A 46 13.89 -12.99 3.96
C ASP A 46 13.02 -12.71 5.20
N TYR A 47 11.70 -12.91 5.05
CA TYR A 47 10.72 -12.80 6.13
C TYR A 47 10.96 -13.78 7.29
N LYS A 48 11.82 -14.78 7.11
CA LYS A 48 12.20 -15.74 8.16
C LYS A 48 13.09 -15.09 9.20
N SER A 49 14.12 -14.36 8.76
CA SER A 49 15.00 -13.58 9.65
C SER A 49 14.21 -12.58 10.48
N LEU A 50 13.16 -11.94 9.91
CA LEU A 50 12.26 -11.06 10.66
C LEU A 50 11.57 -11.80 11.82
N LEU A 51 11.05 -13.01 11.55
CA LEU A 51 10.36 -13.82 12.57
C LEU A 51 11.28 -14.38 13.65
N GLU A 52 12.60 -14.38 13.42
CA GLU A 52 13.64 -14.85 14.33
C GLU A 52 14.33 -13.70 15.07
N ASP A 53 14.05 -12.44 14.71
CA ASP A 53 14.60 -11.26 15.35
C ASP A 53 14.25 -11.22 16.86
N SER A 54 15.22 -10.86 17.70
CA SER A 54 15.04 -10.81 19.15
C SER A 54 13.99 -9.78 19.61
N ASN A 55 13.69 -8.77 18.78
CA ASN A 55 12.68 -7.76 19.06
C ASN A 55 11.29 -8.16 18.54
N PHE A 56 11.17 -9.26 17.80
CA PHE A 56 9.89 -9.75 17.29
C PHE A 56 9.26 -10.79 18.23
N CYS A 57 7.97 -10.62 18.56
CA CYS A 57 7.25 -11.57 19.40
C CYS A 57 6.04 -12.16 18.66
N LYS A 58 6.15 -13.42 18.21
CA LYS A 58 5.09 -14.13 17.45
C LYS A 58 3.72 -14.20 18.15
N THR A 59 3.66 -14.01 19.47
CA THR A 59 2.42 -14.07 20.25
C THR A 59 1.74 -12.72 20.47
N LYS A 60 2.46 -11.60 20.24
CA LYS A 60 1.88 -10.25 20.23
C LYS A 60 1.00 -10.05 19.00
N LYS A 61 0.16 -9.01 19.04
CA LYS A 61 -0.51 -8.53 17.82
C LYS A 61 0.53 -8.03 16.84
N THR A 62 0.31 -8.23 15.56
CA THR A 62 1.21 -7.73 14.50
C THR A 62 0.43 -6.80 13.59
N VAL A 63 0.94 -5.57 13.48
CA VAL A 63 0.42 -4.55 12.57
C VAL A 63 1.38 -4.45 11.38
N LEU A 64 0.86 -4.66 10.19
CA LEU A 64 1.54 -4.35 8.93
C LEU A 64 1.04 -3.01 8.41
N TYR A 65 1.87 -1.98 8.45
CA TYR A 65 1.58 -0.68 7.86
C TYR A 65 2.13 -0.59 6.44
N ILE A 66 1.33 -0.05 5.51
CA ILE A 66 1.68 0.08 4.09
C ILE A 66 1.42 1.53 3.64
N HIS A 67 2.49 2.24 3.28
CA HIS A 67 2.41 3.62 2.80
C HIS A 67 1.88 3.71 1.36
N GLY A 68 1.65 4.93 0.89
CA GLY A 68 1.04 5.24 -0.41
C GLY A 68 2.02 5.59 -1.53
N TYR A 69 1.46 6.18 -2.60
CA TYR A 69 2.17 6.67 -3.77
C TYR A 69 3.12 7.83 -3.40
N LEU A 70 4.35 7.81 -3.93
CA LEU A 70 5.41 8.81 -3.64
C LEU A 70 5.82 8.93 -2.15
N GLU A 71 5.42 7.97 -1.32
CA GLU A 71 5.89 7.85 0.06
C GLU A 71 6.97 6.76 0.14
N ASP A 72 7.78 6.82 1.18
CA ASP A 72 8.74 5.79 1.62
C ASP A 72 8.72 5.74 3.16
N ALA A 73 9.55 4.89 3.78
CA ALA A 73 9.57 4.76 5.23
C ALA A 73 10.08 6.00 5.99
N ASP A 74 10.82 6.90 5.34
CA ASP A 74 11.50 8.05 5.97
C ASP A 74 10.65 9.33 5.96
N ILE A 75 9.48 9.31 5.32
CA ILE A 75 8.60 10.47 5.27
C ILE A 75 7.84 10.67 6.59
N GLU A 76 7.63 11.94 6.96
CA GLU A 76 7.00 12.34 8.22
C GLU A 76 5.63 11.68 8.46
N SER A 77 4.80 11.51 7.43
CA SER A 77 3.49 10.86 7.57
C SER A 77 3.59 9.41 8.04
N VAL A 78 4.65 8.69 7.64
CA VAL A 78 4.91 7.32 8.09
C VAL A 78 5.44 7.32 9.52
N HIS A 79 6.37 8.22 9.86
CA HIS A 79 6.89 8.35 11.22
C HIS A 79 5.78 8.64 12.25
N VAL A 80 4.80 9.48 11.92
CA VAL A 80 3.65 9.75 12.81
C VAL A 80 2.87 8.47 13.15
N ILE A 81 2.67 7.59 12.16
CA ILE A 81 2.01 6.31 12.37
C ILE A 81 2.89 5.38 13.20
N VAL A 82 4.19 5.33 12.89
CA VAL A 82 5.16 4.51 13.63
C VAL A 82 5.20 4.91 15.10
N ASP A 83 5.41 6.18 15.41
CA ASP A 83 5.47 6.68 16.79
C ASP A 83 4.16 6.39 17.56
N ALA A 84 3.00 6.54 16.91
CA ALA A 84 1.71 6.24 17.53
C ALA A 84 1.57 4.75 17.89
N TYR A 85 2.11 3.85 17.07
CA TYR A 85 2.11 2.41 17.36
C TYR A 85 3.20 2.02 18.36
N LEU A 86 4.37 2.67 18.36
CA LEU A 86 5.44 2.42 19.32
C LEU A 86 5.07 2.84 20.75
N GLN A 87 4.15 3.79 20.91
CA GLN A 87 3.52 4.09 22.21
C GLN A 87 2.63 2.95 22.74
N ARG A 88 2.43 1.88 21.95
CA ARG A 88 1.66 0.70 22.33
C ARG A 88 2.62 -0.47 22.56
N ASP A 89 2.83 -0.85 23.82
CA ASP A 89 3.71 -1.98 24.16
C ASP A 89 3.15 -3.36 23.72
N ASP A 90 1.92 -3.41 23.19
CA ASP A 90 1.16 -4.64 22.88
C ASP A 90 1.26 -5.13 21.42
N VAL A 91 2.09 -4.51 20.58
CA VAL A 91 2.19 -4.81 19.15
C VAL A 91 3.62 -5.07 18.65
N ASN A 92 3.75 -5.90 17.63
CA ASN A 92 4.85 -5.82 16.67
C ASN A 92 4.41 -4.86 15.55
N LEU A 93 5.23 -3.87 15.21
CA LEU A 93 4.97 -2.98 14.08
C LEU A 93 5.93 -3.30 12.94
N ILE A 94 5.37 -3.68 11.79
CA ILE A 94 6.10 -3.88 10.55
C ILE A 94 5.62 -2.82 9.56
N VAL A 95 6.55 -2.08 8.95
CA VAL A 95 6.27 -1.25 7.78
C VAL A 95 6.71 -2.01 6.53
N LEU A 96 5.84 -2.10 5.53
CA LEU A 96 6.21 -2.49 4.18
C LEU A 96 6.72 -1.24 3.47
N ASP A 97 8.04 -1.12 3.35
CA ASP A 97 8.67 -0.09 2.54
C ASP A 97 8.74 -0.56 1.09
N TRP A 98 8.03 0.15 0.23
CA TRP A 98 7.98 -0.08 -1.21
C TRP A 98 8.18 1.23 -1.98
N GLY A 99 8.84 2.22 -1.38
CA GLY A 99 8.97 3.57 -1.94
C GLY A 99 9.53 3.63 -3.36
N GLU A 100 10.54 2.79 -3.66
CA GLU A 100 11.10 2.69 -5.02
C GLU A 100 10.07 2.20 -6.05
N LEU A 101 9.17 1.29 -5.65
CA LEU A 101 8.11 0.73 -6.49
C LEU A 101 6.86 1.63 -6.54
N ALA A 102 6.67 2.46 -5.51
CA ALA A 102 5.59 3.43 -5.38
C ALA A 102 5.88 4.75 -6.10
N ASN A 103 7.09 4.91 -6.64
CA ASN A 103 7.50 6.07 -7.42
C ASN A 103 7.37 5.82 -8.94
N GLY A 104 7.49 6.88 -9.73
CA GLY A 104 7.33 6.82 -11.18
C GLY A 104 5.89 7.07 -11.62
N ASN A 105 5.53 6.61 -12.81
CA ASN A 105 4.23 6.89 -13.38
C ASN A 105 3.12 6.19 -12.59
N TYR A 106 2.13 6.93 -12.10
CA TYR A 106 1.04 6.37 -11.29
C TYR A 106 0.34 5.17 -11.94
N MET A 107 -0.01 5.27 -13.22
CA MET A 107 -0.77 4.23 -13.94
C MET A 107 0.09 3.03 -14.31
N PHE A 108 1.27 3.28 -14.89
CA PHE A 108 2.08 2.24 -15.52
C PHE A 108 3.10 1.60 -14.57
N ASP A 109 3.52 2.33 -13.53
CA ASP A 109 4.49 1.85 -12.56
C ASP A 109 3.79 1.56 -11.22
N ALA A 110 3.37 2.59 -10.49
CA ALA A 110 2.93 2.44 -9.10
C ALA A 110 1.69 1.53 -8.93
N VAL A 111 0.64 1.70 -9.76
CA VAL A 111 -0.56 0.84 -9.69
C VAL A 111 -0.27 -0.59 -10.14
N VAL A 112 0.60 -0.79 -11.12
CA VAL A 112 1.01 -2.13 -11.59
C VAL A 112 1.81 -2.84 -10.50
N ASN A 113 2.81 -2.15 -9.94
CA ASN A 113 3.65 -2.64 -8.86
C ASN A 113 2.82 -2.94 -7.61
N CYS A 114 1.88 -2.07 -7.24
CA CYS A 114 0.96 -2.28 -6.12
C CYS A 114 0.22 -3.63 -6.22
N LYS A 115 -0.29 -3.98 -7.40
CA LYS A 115 -0.99 -5.25 -7.65
C LYS A 115 -0.06 -6.45 -7.52
N GLN A 116 1.11 -6.35 -8.14
CA GLN A 116 2.08 -7.46 -8.17
C GLN A 116 2.66 -7.70 -6.78
N LEU A 117 3.09 -6.63 -6.10
CA LEU A 117 3.64 -6.67 -4.76
C LEU A 117 2.62 -7.18 -3.73
N GLY A 118 1.36 -6.76 -3.81
CA GLY A 118 0.32 -7.27 -2.92
C GLY A 118 0.16 -8.80 -2.98
N SER A 119 0.28 -9.40 -4.18
CA SER A 119 0.26 -10.86 -4.33
C SER A 119 1.52 -11.54 -3.78
N VAL A 120 2.68 -10.86 -3.89
CA VAL A 120 3.95 -11.33 -3.33
C VAL A 120 3.92 -11.30 -1.80
N VAL A 121 3.53 -10.17 -1.20
CA VAL A 121 3.37 -9.99 0.25
C VAL A 121 2.39 -11.02 0.81
N ALA A 122 1.25 -11.24 0.17
CA ALA A 122 0.29 -12.27 0.58
C ALA A 122 0.92 -13.68 0.64
N ARG A 123 1.82 -14.02 -0.30
CA ARG A 123 2.54 -15.30 -0.29
C ARG A 123 3.50 -15.39 0.90
N HIS A 124 4.21 -14.31 1.21
CA HIS A 124 5.13 -14.27 2.36
C HIS A 124 4.36 -14.35 3.67
N LEU A 125 3.24 -13.64 3.82
CA LEU A 125 2.38 -13.73 5.00
C LEU A 125 1.88 -15.16 5.25
N ILE A 126 1.48 -15.90 4.20
CA ILE A 126 1.14 -17.33 4.34
C ILE A 126 2.32 -18.11 4.93
N GLY A 127 3.53 -17.94 4.39
CA GLY A 127 4.73 -18.58 4.94
C GLY A 127 5.03 -18.15 6.38
N MET A 128 4.79 -16.89 6.73
CA MET A 128 4.97 -16.40 8.10
C MET A 128 3.96 -17.05 9.07
N PHE A 129 2.70 -17.21 8.66
CA PHE A 129 1.68 -17.90 9.46
C PHE A 129 2.00 -19.38 9.65
N GLU A 130 2.51 -20.06 8.62
CA GLU A 130 3.00 -21.44 8.71
C GLU A 130 4.19 -21.58 9.66
N LEU A 131 5.02 -20.53 9.81
CA LEU A 131 6.14 -20.44 10.75
C LEU A 131 5.75 -19.95 12.16
N GLY A 132 4.46 -19.88 12.45
CA GLY A 132 3.91 -19.64 13.78
C GLY A 132 3.57 -18.18 14.09
N LEU A 133 3.54 -17.28 13.10
CA LEU A 133 2.90 -15.98 13.29
C LEU A 133 1.38 -16.17 13.45
N ASP A 134 0.82 -15.59 14.51
CA ASP A 134 -0.61 -15.73 14.80
C ASP A 134 -1.48 -14.88 13.87
N ILE A 135 -2.10 -15.53 12.88
CA ILE A 135 -3.03 -14.89 11.94
C ILE A 135 -4.23 -14.23 12.64
N ASP A 136 -4.69 -14.75 13.79
CA ASP A 136 -5.84 -14.18 14.52
C ASP A 136 -5.53 -12.84 15.18
N LYS A 137 -4.25 -12.48 15.25
CA LYS A 137 -3.76 -11.23 15.83
C LYS A 137 -3.13 -10.31 14.79
N PHE A 138 -3.38 -10.56 13.52
CA PHE A 138 -2.83 -9.79 12.41
C PHE A 138 -3.77 -8.66 11.97
N HIS A 139 -3.22 -7.48 11.74
CA HIS A 139 -3.95 -6.30 11.26
C HIS A 139 -3.11 -5.60 10.19
N ILE A 140 -3.71 -5.30 9.03
CA ILE A 140 -3.06 -4.44 8.03
C ILE A 140 -3.68 -3.05 8.09
N VAL A 141 -2.81 -2.04 8.06
CA VAL A 141 -3.20 -0.63 7.93
C VAL A 141 -2.55 -0.10 6.66
N GLY A 142 -3.34 0.43 5.73
CA GLY A 142 -2.81 0.89 4.45
C GLY A 142 -3.31 2.29 4.09
N HIS A 143 -2.41 3.17 3.68
CA HIS A 143 -2.74 4.52 3.21
C HIS A 143 -2.75 4.59 1.68
N SER A 144 -3.75 5.25 1.08
CA SER A 144 -3.79 5.52 -0.37
C SER A 144 -3.66 4.23 -1.21
N LEU A 145 -2.58 4.07 -2.00
CA LEU A 145 -2.27 2.82 -2.72
C LEU A 145 -2.00 1.65 -1.76
N GLY A 146 -1.41 1.88 -0.60
CA GLY A 146 -1.26 0.88 0.46
C GLY A 146 -2.61 0.38 0.99
N GLY A 147 -3.64 1.22 1.02
CA GLY A 147 -5.01 0.81 1.35
C GLY A 147 -5.60 -0.14 0.31
N GLN A 148 -5.34 0.11 -0.97
CA GLN A 148 -5.71 -0.81 -2.05
C GLN A 148 -4.91 -2.11 -2.02
N MET A 149 -3.60 -2.01 -1.77
CA MET A 149 -2.71 -3.16 -1.59
C MET A 149 -3.17 -4.06 -0.44
N SER A 150 -3.64 -3.46 0.66
CA SER A 150 -4.19 -4.18 1.82
C SER A 150 -5.36 -5.09 1.41
N GLY A 151 -6.27 -4.60 0.55
CA GLY A 151 -7.37 -5.39 0.00
C GLY A 151 -6.90 -6.53 -0.90
N ILE A 152 -5.91 -6.26 -1.75
CA ILE A 152 -5.26 -7.29 -2.60
C ILE A 152 -4.64 -8.38 -1.72
N ILE A 153 -3.90 -7.99 -0.67
CA ILE A 153 -3.24 -8.91 0.25
C ILE A 153 -4.28 -9.78 0.96
N GLY A 154 -5.31 -9.19 1.56
CA GLY A 154 -6.34 -9.94 2.29
C GLY A 154 -7.05 -10.97 1.42
N ARG A 155 -7.40 -10.59 0.19
CA ARG A 155 -8.01 -11.48 -0.80
C ARG A 155 -7.10 -12.61 -1.23
N GLU A 156 -5.83 -12.30 -1.48
CA GLU A 156 -4.84 -13.30 -1.89
C GLU A 156 -4.50 -14.26 -0.75
N VAL A 157 -4.40 -13.79 0.50
CA VAL A 157 -4.24 -14.64 1.69
C VAL A 157 -5.40 -15.62 1.80
N TYR A 158 -6.65 -15.13 1.75
CA TYR A 158 -7.84 -15.98 1.82
C TYR A 158 -7.89 -16.97 0.65
N ARG A 159 -7.56 -16.54 -0.57
CA ARG A 159 -7.52 -17.44 -1.73
C ARG A 159 -6.45 -18.53 -1.57
N ARG A 160 -5.25 -18.18 -1.09
CA ARG A 160 -4.09 -19.07 -0.99
C ARG A 160 -4.21 -20.07 0.15
N ASN A 161 -4.88 -19.72 1.25
CA ASN A 161 -5.17 -20.67 2.34
C ASN A 161 -6.42 -21.52 2.11
N GLY A 162 -6.85 -21.69 0.84
CA GLY A 162 -7.98 -22.54 0.50
C GLY A 162 -9.34 -21.98 0.89
N LYS A 163 -9.46 -20.66 1.07
CA LYS A 163 -10.68 -19.97 1.52
C LYS A 163 -11.15 -20.44 2.89
N THR A 164 -10.21 -20.71 3.79
CA THR A 164 -10.51 -21.26 5.12
C THR A 164 -10.50 -20.19 6.20
N LYS A 165 -9.68 -19.15 6.05
CA LYS A 165 -9.50 -18.13 7.07
C LYS A 165 -9.15 -16.78 6.47
N LYS A 166 -9.88 -15.71 6.81
CA LYS A 166 -9.49 -14.36 6.39
C LYS A 166 -8.56 -13.74 7.42
N LEU A 167 -7.91 -12.66 7.02
CA LEU A 167 -7.27 -11.76 7.97
C LEU A 167 -8.35 -11.15 8.88
N PRO A 168 -8.08 -10.98 10.18
CA PRO A 168 -9.06 -10.42 11.12
C PRO A 168 -9.47 -8.99 10.78
N ARG A 169 -8.49 -8.14 10.42
CA ARG A 169 -8.75 -6.71 10.22
C ARG A 169 -7.91 -6.08 9.12
N LEU A 170 -8.53 -5.21 8.33
CA LEU A 170 -7.88 -4.24 7.46
C LEU A 170 -8.41 -2.83 7.78
N SER A 171 -7.53 -1.87 7.99
CA SER A 171 -7.88 -0.45 8.05
C SER A 171 -7.32 0.28 6.85
N ALA A 172 -8.18 0.86 6.02
CA ALA A 172 -7.76 1.63 4.86
C ALA A 172 -7.91 3.13 5.13
N LEU A 173 -6.79 3.83 5.10
CA LEU A 173 -6.69 5.27 5.28
C LEU A 173 -6.77 5.91 3.89
N ASP A 174 -7.94 6.46 3.57
CA ASP A 174 -8.23 7.18 2.34
C ASP A 174 -7.79 6.42 1.07
N PRO A 175 -8.34 5.21 0.82
CA PRO A 175 -7.88 4.34 -0.24
C PRO A 175 -8.00 5.02 -1.62
N ALA A 176 -6.96 4.85 -2.44
CA ALA A 176 -6.84 5.56 -3.71
C ALA A 176 -8.03 5.30 -4.65
N PHE A 177 -8.66 6.36 -5.15
CA PHE A 177 -9.78 6.30 -6.10
C PHE A 177 -9.33 5.98 -7.54
N PRO A 178 -8.37 6.74 -8.12
CA PRO A 178 -8.07 6.63 -9.53
C PRO A 178 -7.56 5.23 -9.89
N LEU A 179 -8.14 4.65 -10.96
CA LEU A 179 -7.85 3.32 -11.52
C LEU A 179 -8.34 2.10 -10.71
N PHE A 180 -8.95 2.31 -9.53
CA PHE A 180 -9.52 1.22 -8.73
C PHE A 180 -11.04 1.15 -8.75
N TYR A 181 -11.71 2.29 -8.84
CA TYR A 181 -13.18 2.37 -8.78
C TYR A 181 -13.78 2.58 -10.18
N GLY A 182 -13.39 1.68 -11.07
CA GLY A 182 -13.76 1.62 -12.49
C GLY A 182 -13.44 0.24 -13.06
N THR A 183 -12.99 0.14 -14.31
CA THR A 183 -12.75 -1.15 -14.98
C THR A 183 -11.30 -1.67 -14.88
N PHE A 184 -10.35 -0.87 -14.41
CA PHE A 184 -8.92 -1.19 -14.48
C PHE A 184 -8.38 -2.07 -13.33
N SER A 185 -8.98 -2.02 -12.16
CA SER A 185 -8.59 -2.85 -11.02
C SER A 185 -9.80 -3.15 -10.15
N ASN A 186 -9.70 -4.21 -9.36
CA ASN A 186 -10.62 -4.38 -8.25
C ASN A 186 -10.15 -3.48 -7.10
N HIS A 187 -11.07 -2.70 -6.57
CA HIS A 187 -10.86 -1.94 -5.34
C HIS A 187 -10.89 -2.85 -4.10
N LEU A 188 -10.44 -2.29 -2.97
CA LEU A 188 -10.68 -2.78 -1.62
C LEU A 188 -12.17 -3.04 -1.38
N SER A 189 -12.51 -4.12 -0.70
CA SER A 189 -13.88 -4.49 -0.35
C SER A 189 -13.97 -5.07 1.07
N LYS A 190 -15.15 -4.94 1.68
CA LYS A 190 -15.54 -5.59 2.94
C LYS A 190 -15.31 -7.10 2.98
N HIS A 191 -15.16 -7.73 1.82
CA HIS A 191 -14.89 -9.16 1.73
C HIS A 191 -13.40 -9.53 1.87
N ASP A 192 -12.50 -8.56 1.82
CA ASP A 192 -11.04 -8.79 1.83
C ASP A 192 -10.51 -9.17 3.22
N ALA A 193 -11.29 -8.99 4.30
CA ALA A 193 -11.01 -9.47 5.66
C ALA A 193 -12.31 -9.80 6.41
N GLU A 194 -12.20 -10.22 7.69
CA GLU A 194 -13.37 -10.35 8.57
C GLU A 194 -13.96 -8.97 8.92
N PHE A 195 -13.10 -7.98 9.18
CA PHE A 195 -13.51 -6.60 9.40
C PHE A 195 -12.65 -5.64 8.57
N VAL A 196 -13.31 -4.79 7.78
CA VAL A 196 -12.65 -3.74 7.00
C VAL A 196 -13.18 -2.39 7.44
N ASP A 197 -12.35 -1.55 8.02
CA ASP A 197 -12.68 -0.16 8.34
C ASP A 197 -11.98 0.81 7.39
N VAL A 198 -12.74 1.74 6.82
CA VAL A 198 -12.24 2.71 5.84
C VAL A 198 -12.46 4.12 6.35
N MET A 199 -11.41 4.96 6.30
CA MET A 199 -11.51 6.38 6.60
C MET A 199 -11.39 7.18 5.31
N HIS A 200 -12.37 8.02 5.00
CA HIS A 200 -12.41 8.85 3.80
C HIS A 200 -12.14 10.30 4.17
N THR A 201 -11.07 10.89 3.64
CA THR A 201 -10.63 12.26 3.99
C THR A 201 -10.34 13.13 2.78
N ASP A 202 -10.18 12.56 1.59
CA ASP A 202 -10.05 13.28 0.33
C ASP A 202 -10.91 12.66 -0.79
N ALA A 203 -12.17 12.34 -0.46
CA ALA A 203 -13.09 11.72 -1.40
C ALA A 203 -13.25 12.56 -2.68
N TRP A 204 -13.34 11.87 -3.82
CA TRP A 204 -13.51 12.40 -5.19
C TRP A 204 -12.24 12.87 -5.90
N ILE A 205 -11.17 13.20 -5.18
CA ILE A 205 -9.91 13.62 -5.80
C ILE A 205 -8.90 12.47 -5.75
N TYR A 206 -8.27 12.24 -4.60
CA TYR A 206 -7.35 11.11 -4.44
C TYR A 206 -8.03 9.93 -3.77
N GLY A 207 -8.95 10.16 -2.83
CA GLY A 207 -9.65 9.14 -2.06
C GLY A 207 -10.97 8.66 -2.68
N ALA A 208 -11.33 7.41 -2.38
CA ALA A 208 -12.55 6.77 -2.85
C ALA A 208 -13.83 7.51 -2.40
N PRO A 209 -14.76 7.87 -3.31
CA PRO A 209 -16.01 8.52 -2.92
C PRO A 209 -17.14 7.52 -2.60
N VAL A 210 -16.81 6.26 -2.34
CA VAL A 210 -17.79 5.18 -2.15
C VAL A 210 -17.45 4.34 -0.94
N SER A 211 -18.48 3.93 -0.20
CA SER A 211 -18.31 3.02 0.93
C SER A 211 -17.98 1.61 0.46
N THR A 212 -16.86 1.08 0.91
CA THR A 212 -16.40 -0.28 0.57
C THR A 212 -16.04 -1.13 1.76
N GLY A 213 -15.99 -0.57 2.96
CA GLY A 213 -15.69 -1.30 4.17
C GLY A 213 -16.88 -2.07 4.74
N THR A 214 -16.60 -2.81 5.81
CA THR A 214 -17.61 -3.20 6.79
C THR A 214 -18.12 -1.98 7.55
N ALA A 215 -17.22 -1.03 7.83
CA ALA A 215 -17.54 0.29 8.37
C ALA A 215 -16.76 1.37 7.61
N ASP A 216 -17.44 2.46 7.26
CA ASP A 216 -16.84 3.59 6.56
C ASP A 216 -17.05 4.87 7.37
N PHE A 217 -15.96 5.58 7.63
CA PHE A 217 -15.92 6.80 8.42
C PHE A 217 -15.63 7.98 7.49
N TRP A 218 -16.38 9.05 7.66
CA TRP A 218 -16.30 10.26 6.82
C TRP A 218 -16.04 11.50 7.68
N PRO A 219 -14.83 11.63 8.29
CA PRO A 219 -14.48 12.81 9.06
C PRO A 219 -14.73 14.10 8.27
N ASN A 220 -15.44 15.05 8.89
CA ASN A 220 -15.80 16.33 8.27
C ASN A 220 -16.53 16.16 6.92
N GLY A 221 -17.29 15.08 6.75
CA GLY A 221 -17.99 14.75 5.50
C GLY A 221 -17.12 14.04 4.47
N GLY A 222 -15.86 13.74 4.78
CA GLY A 222 -14.87 13.08 3.92
C GLY A 222 -14.48 13.86 2.67
N THR A 223 -14.82 15.14 2.62
CA THR A 223 -14.57 16.01 1.47
C THR A 223 -13.10 16.38 1.35
N THR A 224 -12.64 16.58 0.12
CA THR A 224 -11.37 17.27 -0.13
C THR A 224 -11.28 18.61 0.60
N LEU A 225 -10.11 18.85 1.19
CA LEU A 225 -9.80 19.91 2.15
C LEU A 225 -10.44 19.70 3.52
N GLN A 226 -9.77 18.88 4.33
CA GLN A 226 -10.07 18.74 5.75
C GLN A 226 -9.71 20.03 6.52
N PRO A 227 -10.40 20.33 7.63
CA PRO A 227 -10.04 21.46 8.50
C PRO A 227 -8.57 21.40 8.92
N GLY A 228 -7.84 22.52 8.76
CA GLY A 228 -6.41 22.62 9.08
C GLY A 228 -5.47 22.28 7.92
N CYS A 229 -5.94 21.64 6.85
CA CYS A 229 -5.12 21.45 5.66
C CYS A 229 -4.87 22.79 4.92
N PRO A 230 -3.66 23.01 4.38
CA PRO A 230 -3.37 24.20 3.59
C PRO A 230 -4.25 24.26 2.34
N LYS A 231 -4.58 25.47 1.89
CA LYS A 231 -5.36 25.68 0.66
C LYS A 231 -4.56 25.17 -0.55
N ARG A 232 -5.25 24.40 -1.41
CA ARG A 232 -4.80 23.64 -2.60
C ARG A 232 -3.41 24.01 -3.19
N ASN A 233 -2.52 23.02 -3.21
CA ASN A 233 -1.50 22.80 -4.24
C ASN A 233 -1.64 21.33 -4.72
N TYR A 234 -2.51 21.08 -5.69
CA TYR A 234 -2.67 19.74 -6.25
C TYR A 234 -1.35 19.30 -6.88
N LYS A 235 -0.83 18.15 -6.46
CA LYS A 235 0.21 17.45 -7.20
C LYS A 235 -0.49 16.52 -8.20
N PRO A 236 -0.40 16.77 -9.50
CA PRO A 236 -0.99 15.89 -10.50
C PRO A 236 -0.42 14.47 -10.35
N LEU A 237 -1.26 13.44 -10.51
CA LEU A 237 -0.83 12.03 -10.45
C LEU A 237 -0.11 11.59 -11.74
N SER A 238 0.35 12.52 -12.57
CA SER A 238 1.09 12.23 -13.79
C SER A 238 2.34 13.10 -13.88
N ASP A 239 3.41 12.52 -14.43
CA ASP A 239 4.69 13.21 -14.69
C ASP A 239 4.54 14.43 -15.63
N ASN A 240 3.38 14.58 -16.28
CA ASN A 240 3.06 15.66 -17.22
C ASN A 240 2.07 16.71 -16.66
N GLY A 241 1.77 16.68 -15.36
CA GLY A 241 0.97 17.73 -14.74
C GLY A 241 -0.55 17.66 -15.02
N GLY A 242 -1.05 16.57 -15.60
CA GLY A 242 -2.49 16.34 -15.76
C GLY A 242 -3.08 15.63 -14.54
N LEU A 243 -4.17 16.18 -13.98
CA LEU A 243 -5.20 15.32 -13.40
C LEU A 243 -5.84 14.57 -14.58
N PHE A 244 -6.13 13.29 -14.39
CA PHE A 244 -6.92 12.54 -15.37
C PHE A 244 -8.24 13.26 -15.66
#